data_AF-A0A3D3ZWN8-F1
#
_entry.id   AF-A0A3D3ZWN8-F1
#
_cell.length_a   1.000
_cell.length_b   1.000
_cell.length_c   1.000
_cell.angle_alpha   90.00
_cell.angle_beta   90.00
_cell.angle_gamma   90.00
#
_symmetry.space_group_name_H-M   'P 1'
#
loop_
_entity.id
_entity.type
_entity.pdbx_description
1 polymer ?
#
loop_
_entity_poly.entity_id
_entity_poly.type
_entity_poly.pdbx_seq_one_letter_code
_entity_poly.pdbx_strand_id
1 'polypeptide(L)'
;AAMMAGHPNDSTPESLRNTAFTLHMGANDSAYNRNKVAAQWEKLLAGLQEKDPQGYTHLVKIHEGKGHWMDREDRVAVPWMAKHTRNPLPQRIVWKQDDVTHNRFYWLAVNNENRQGRTTTIVQRDGQTFNIERCDLQEIIIRLNDDLCNLNKPITVSYQGHNIFRGKVTRSSELIRQTILERGDYTSVFSAEITVTIPSK
;
A
#
# COMPACT_ATOMS: atom_id res chain seq x y z
N ALA A 1 7.39 8.20 4.26
CA ALA A 1 6.63 8.39 5.52
C ALA A 1 7.58 8.19 6.69
N ALA A 2 7.35 8.87 7.80
CA ALA A 2 8.18 8.75 9.00
C ALA A 2 7.31 8.58 10.26
N MET A 3 7.80 7.81 11.22
CA MET A 3 7.22 7.65 12.55
C MET A 3 8.30 7.98 13.59
N MET A 4 8.02 8.97 14.45
CA MET A 4 8.92 9.38 15.53
C MET A 4 8.28 9.07 16.87
N ALA A 5 8.91 8.19 17.65
CA ALA A 5 8.46 7.80 18.99
C ALA A 5 7.00 7.28 19.10
N GLY A 6 6.39 6.93 17.98
CA GLY A 6 5.10 6.24 17.91
C GLY A 6 5.27 4.73 17.97
N HIS A 7 4.27 4.00 18.45
CA HIS A 7 4.26 2.53 18.40
C HIS A 7 3.09 2.00 17.55
N PRO A 8 3.37 1.11 16.59
CA PRO A 8 2.37 0.43 15.79
C PRO A 8 1.92 -0.90 16.45
N ASN A 9 1.55 -0.90 17.73
CA ASN A 9 1.33 -2.13 18.50
C ASN A 9 0.31 -3.09 17.87
N ASP A 10 -0.74 -2.55 17.26
CA ASP A 10 -1.80 -3.34 16.61
C ASP A 10 -1.73 -3.28 15.09
N SER A 11 -0.72 -2.64 14.50
CA SER A 11 -0.58 -2.48 13.06
C SER A 11 0.47 -3.42 12.49
N THR A 12 0.36 -3.71 11.18
CA THR A 12 1.32 -4.57 10.48
C THR A 12 1.94 -3.87 9.25
N PRO A 13 3.22 -4.13 8.92
CA PRO A 13 3.92 -3.40 7.86
C PRO A 13 3.59 -3.83 6.42
N GLU A 14 2.72 -4.82 6.20
CA GLU A 14 2.45 -5.42 4.87
C GLU A 14 2.01 -4.39 3.83
N SER A 15 1.20 -3.40 4.22
CA SER A 15 0.74 -2.34 3.32
C SER A 15 1.84 -1.31 2.98
N LEU A 16 3.00 -1.35 3.65
CA LEU A 16 4.11 -0.41 3.41
C LEU A 16 4.98 -0.79 2.20
N ARG A 17 4.66 -1.86 1.48
CA ARG A 17 5.44 -2.34 0.33
C ARG A 17 5.93 -1.22 -0.60
N ASN A 18 5.05 -0.29 -0.95
CA ASN A 18 5.32 0.78 -1.93
C ASN A 18 5.62 2.15 -1.29
N THR A 19 5.75 2.20 0.03
CA THR A 19 5.99 3.44 0.78
C THR A 19 7.33 3.35 1.46
N ALA A 20 8.29 4.18 1.05
CA ALA A 20 9.53 4.34 1.81
C ALA A 20 9.18 4.79 3.24
N PHE A 21 9.54 3.98 4.24
CA PHE A 21 9.11 4.15 5.63
C PHE A 21 10.31 4.21 6.57
N THR A 22 10.37 5.25 7.39
CA THR A 22 11.39 5.36 8.44
C THR A 22 10.78 5.40 9.83
N LEU A 23 11.35 4.66 10.78
CA LEU A 23 10.91 4.60 12.17
C LEU A 23 12.07 4.98 13.08
N HIS A 24 11.86 5.98 13.93
CA HIS A 24 12.83 6.44 14.91
C HIS A 24 12.27 6.27 16.32
N MET A 25 13.08 5.69 17.20
CA MET A 25 12.68 5.41 18.58
C MET A 25 13.86 5.58 19.54
N GLY A 26 13.64 6.13 20.73
CA GLY A 26 14.67 6.16 21.77
C GLY A 26 14.87 4.78 22.40
N ALA A 27 16.12 4.37 22.63
CA ALA A 27 16.43 3.09 23.28
C ALA A 27 15.82 2.96 24.69
N ASN A 28 15.67 4.09 25.38
CA ASN A 28 15.09 4.20 26.72
C ASN A 28 13.58 4.54 26.70
N ASP A 29 12.93 4.68 25.53
CA ASP A 29 11.47 4.84 25.44
C ASP A 29 10.76 3.50 25.65
N SER A 30 10.71 3.06 26.91
CA SER A 30 10.17 1.76 27.31
C SER A 30 8.66 1.77 27.57
N ALA A 31 8.03 2.95 27.60
CA ALA A 31 6.58 3.07 27.77
C ALA A 31 5.86 2.25 26.69
N TYR A 32 4.90 1.41 27.10
CA TYR A 32 4.17 0.50 26.20
C TYR A 32 5.06 -0.43 25.36
N ASN A 33 6.30 -0.68 25.79
CA ASN A 33 7.33 -1.43 25.06
C ASN A 33 7.68 -0.84 23.69
N ARG A 34 7.51 0.48 23.49
CA ARG A 34 7.79 1.18 22.22
C ARG A 34 9.13 0.84 21.60
N ASN A 35 10.21 0.92 22.38
CA ASN A 35 11.56 0.53 21.94
C ASN A 35 11.67 -0.91 21.43
N LYS A 36 11.03 -1.87 22.12
CA LYS A 36 11.02 -3.28 21.71
C LYS A 36 10.20 -3.48 20.44
N VAL A 37 9.06 -2.81 20.32
CA VAL A 37 8.18 -2.88 19.14
C VAL A 37 8.86 -2.29 17.91
N ALA A 38 9.58 -1.17 18.07
CA ALA A 38 10.41 -0.60 17.02
C ALA A 38 11.46 -1.60 16.50
N ALA A 39 12.17 -2.27 17.41
CA ALA A 39 13.15 -3.31 17.05
C ALA A 39 12.49 -4.57 16.42
N GLN A 40 11.26 -4.90 16.79
CA GLN A 40 10.49 -5.95 16.13
C GLN A 40 10.12 -5.54 14.70
N TRP A 41 9.69 -4.30 14.51
CA TRP A 41 9.35 -3.75 13.20
C TRP A 41 10.53 -3.72 12.24
N GLU A 42 11.74 -3.43 12.73
CA GLU A 42 12.98 -3.57 11.94
C GLU A 42 13.12 -4.97 11.36
N LYS A 43 12.95 -6.01 12.20
CA LYS A 43 13.03 -7.41 11.76
C LYS A 43 11.90 -7.79 10.80
N LEU A 44 10.68 -7.32 11.05
CA LEU A 44 9.52 -7.60 10.19
C LEU A 44 9.70 -6.97 8.81
N LEU A 45 10.10 -5.71 8.74
CA LEU A 45 10.36 -5.00 7.49
C LEU A 45 11.54 -5.62 6.74
N ALA A 46 12.62 -6.00 7.42
CA ALA A 46 13.74 -6.70 6.82
C ALA A 46 13.32 -8.05 6.22
N GLY A 47 12.54 -8.86 6.95
CA GLY A 47 12.05 -10.14 6.45
C GLY A 47 11.02 -10.00 5.32
N LEU A 48 10.25 -8.92 5.29
CA LEU A 48 9.36 -8.59 4.16
C LEU A 48 10.17 -8.18 2.92
N GLN A 49 11.19 -7.35 3.09
CA GLN A 49 12.09 -6.93 2.01
C GLN A 49 12.92 -8.09 1.47
N GLU A 50 13.37 -9.02 2.31
CA GLU A 50 14.08 -10.23 1.88
C GLU A 50 13.22 -11.08 0.92
N LYS A 51 11.92 -11.20 1.21
CA LYS A 51 10.95 -11.94 0.39
C LYS A 51 10.49 -11.17 -0.85
N ASP A 52 10.56 -9.84 -0.81
CA ASP A 52 10.19 -8.94 -1.91
C ASP A 52 11.23 -7.82 -2.04
N PRO A 53 12.39 -8.09 -2.68
CA PRO A 53 13.53 -7.16 -2.71
C PRO A 53 13.25 -5.79 -3.34
N GLN A 54 12.17 -5.68 -4.12
CA GLN A 54 11.73 -4.44 -4.75
C GLN A 54 10.76 -3.62 -3.87
N GLY A 55 10.33 -4.17 -2.74
CA GLY A 55 9.39 -3.56 -1.81
C GLY A 55 10.02 -3.18 -0.47
N TYR A 56 9.20 -2.57 0.39
CA TYR A 56 9.50 -2.34 1.81
C TYR A 56 10.80 -1.58 2.07
N THR A 57 11.13 -0.59 1.24
CA THR A 57 12.28 0.28 1.50
C THR A 57 12.11 0.95 2.88
N HIS A 58 13.02 0.67 3.80
CA HIS A 58 12.89 1.13 5.18
C HIS A 58 14.19 1.59 5.80
N LEU A 59 14.06 2.39 6.86
CA LEU A 59 15.12 2.72 7.81
C LEU A 59 14.52 2.65 9.20
N VAL A 60 15.03 1.78 10.06
CA VAL A 60 14.69 1.81 11.48
C VAL A 60 15.92 2.27 12.24
N LYS A 61 15.74 3.23 13.16
CA LYS A 61 16.82 3.75 13.98
C LYS A 61 16.40 3.82 15.44
N ILE A 62 17.04 2.99 16.26
CA ILE A 62 16.97 3.07 17.71
C ILE A 62 18.09 4.01 18.20
N HIS A 63 17.73 5.07 18.91
CA HIS A 63 18.63 6.11 19.39
C HIS A 63 19.14 5.77 20.80
N GLU A 64 20.39 5.33 20.89
CA GLU A 64 21.02 4.94 22.15
C GLU A 64 21.04 6.07 23.19
N GLY A 65 20.76 5.73 24.44
CA GLY A 65 20.69 6.69 25.54
C GLY A 65 19.50 7.66 25.49
N LYS A 66 18.65 7.62 24.45
CA LYS A 66 17.51 8.53 24.30
C LYS A 66 16.20 7.94 24.79
N GLY A 67 15.35 8.77 25.40
CA GLY A 67 13.98 8.43 25.78
C GLY A 67 12.98 8.77 24.66
N HIS A 68 11.72 9.05 25.04
CA HIS A 68 10.66 9.44 24.11
C HIS A 68 11.05 10.66 23.25
N TRP A 69 11.70 11.64 23.89
CA TRP A 69 12.36 12.73 23.21
C TRP A 69 13.78 12.31 22.82
N MET A 70 14.07 12.33 21.52
CA MET A 70 15.36 11.89 20.95
C MET A 70 16.33 13.06 20.69
N ASP A 71 16.14 14.22 21.34
CA ASP A 71 16.98 15.41 21.21
C ASP A 71 17.19 15.89 19.76
N ARG A 72 16.18 15.73 18.92
CA ARG A 72 16.21 16.02 17.46
C ARG A 72 17.17 15.15 16.66
N GLU A 73 17.70 14.06 17.23
CA GLU A 73 18.55 13.15 16.46
C GLU A 73 17.79 12.40 15.36
N ASP A 74 16.48 12.26 15.51
CA ASP A 74 15.52 11.74 14.53
C ASP A 74 15.41 12.62 13.27
N ARG A 75 15.97 13.85 13.27
CA ARG A 75 16.06 14.72 12.08
C ARG A 75 16.73 14.06 10.88
N VAL A 76 17.54 13.02 11.08
CA VAL A 76 18.16 12.24 9.99
C VAL A 76 17.14 11.58 9.07
N ALA A 77 15.89 11.42 9.52
CA ALA A 77 14.78 10.97 8.69
C ALA A 77 14.54 11.88 7.48
N VAL A 78 14.69 13.20 7.62
CA VAL A 78 14.39 14.17 6.56
C VAL A 78 15.28 13.98 5.32
N PRO A 79 16.63 13.99 5.43
CA PRO A 79 17.50 13.73 4.28
C PRO A 79 17.39 12.29 3.76
N TRP A 80 16.98 11.31 4.58
CA TRP A 80 16.68 9.97 4.09
C TRP A 80 15.41 9.96 3.23
N MET A 81 14.31 10.53 3.73
CA MET A 81 13.04 10.62 3.00
C MET A 81 13.20 11.37 1.68
N ALA A 82 14.02 12.44 1.64
CA ALA A 82 14.26 13.23 0.44
C ALA A 82 14.87 12.43 -0.73
N LYS A 83 15.46 11.25 -0.46
CA LYS A 83 16.00 10.36 -1.49
C LYS A 83 14.94 9.48 -2.15
N HIS A 84 13.72 9.46 -1.62
CA HIS A 84 12.65 8.58 -2.07
C HIS A 84 11.50 9.38 -2.68
N THR A 85 11.13 9.05 -3.91
CA THR A 85 9.98 9.65 -4.60
C THR A 85 8.83 8.66 -4.60
N ARG A 86 7.62 9.16 -4.30
CA ARG A 86 6.40 8.34 -4.30
C ARG A 86 6.10 7.86 -5.72
N ASN A 87 5.79 6.57 -5.87
CA ASN A 87 5.19 6.01 -7.07
C ASN A 87 3.66 5.86 -6.87
N PRO A 88 2.82 6.68 -7.51
CA PRO A 88 1.36 6.60 -7.37
C PRO A 88 0.75 5.36 -8.07
N LEU A 89 1.46 4.77 -9.03
CA LEU A 89 0.99 3.68 -9.88
C LEU A 89 1.95 2.47 -9.80
N PRO A 90 2.16 1.88 -8.61
CA PRO A 90 3.12 0.79 -8.42
C PRO A 90 2.76 -0.44 -9.27
N GLN A 91 3.75 -1.28 -9.58
CA GLN A 91 3.53 -2.53 -10.31
C GLN A 91 2.89 -3.62 -9.44
N ARG A 92 3.04 -3.57 -8.12
CA ARG A 92 2.50 -4.58 -7.22
C ARG A 92 1.99 -3.90 -5.96
N ILE A 93 0.79 -4.27 -5.54
CA ILE A 93 0.13 -3.76 -4.34
C ILE A 93 -0.06 -4.92 -3.38
N VAL A 94 0.29 -4.70 -2.12
CA VAL A 94 -0.13 -5.52 -0.99
C VAL A 94 -1.01 -4.62 -0.13
N TRP A 95 -2.29 -4.95 -0.04
CA TRP A 95 -3.29 -4.21 0.72
C TRP A 95 -3.80 -5.09 1.85
N LYS A 96 -3.29 -4.84 3.05
CA LYS A 96 -3.80 -5.43 4.30
C LYS A 96 -4.75 -4.43 4.95
N GLN A 97 -6.00 -4.85 5.13
CA GLN A 97 -7.01 -4.12 5.91
C GLN A 97 -6.92 -4.52 7.37
N ASP A 98 -7.14 -3.56 8.25
CA ASP A 98 -7.24 -3.79 9.69
C ASP A 98 -8.70 -3.61 10.17
N ASP A 99 -8.91 -3.32 11.45
CA ASP A 99 -10.20 -2.92 12.00
C ASP A 99 -10.70 -1.59 11.42
N VAL A 100 -9.80 -0.61 11.26
CA VAL A 100 -10.05 0.61 10.49
C VAL A 100 -9.85 0.31 9.01
N THR A 101 -10.96 0.26 8.29
CA THR A 101 -10.96 -0.14 6.88
C THR A 101 -10.97 1.06 5.94
N HIS A 102 -10.28 0.92 4.81
CA HIS A 102 -10.25 1.90 3.73
C HIS A 102 -11.00 1.39 2.50
N ASN A 103 -11.54 2.28 1.69
CA ASN A 103 -12.21 1.95 0.42
C ASN A 103 -11.25 2.01 -0.78
N ARG A 104 -10.04 2.56 -0.61
CA ARG A 104 -9.06 2.78 -1.67
C ARG A 104 -7.64 2.51 -1.20
N PHE A 105 -6.84 1.88 -2.05
CA PHE A 105 -5.40 1.74 -1.86
C PHE A 105 -4.66 1.72 -3.20
N TYR A 106 -3.90 2.78 -3.48
CA TYR A 106 -3.33 3.06 -4.81
C TYR A 106 -4.40 3.02 -5.92
N TRP A 107 -4.28 2.10 -6.87
CA TRP A 107 -5.21 1.87 -7.97
C TRP A 107 -6.19 0.72 -7.70
N LEU A 108 -6.25 0.21 -6.47
CA LEU A 108 -7.32 -0.68 -6.01
C LEU A 108 -8.37 0.10 -5.23
N ALA A 109 -9.62 -0.34 -5.35
CA ALA A 109 -10.73 0.13 -4.55
C ALA A 109 -11.66 -1.04 -4.17
N VAL A 110 -12.50 -0.80 -3.17
CA VAL A 110 -13.58 -1.69 -2.75
C VAL A 110 -14.80 -0.84 -2.44
N ASN A 111 -15.98 -1.31 -2.87
CA ASN A 111 -17.25 -0.70 -2.52
C ASN A 111 -17.49 -0.83 -1.00
N ASN A 112 -18.22 0.12 -0.41
CA ASN A 112 -18.41 0.15 1.04
C ASN A 112 -19.13 -1.10 1.57
N GLU A 113 -20.02 -1.67 0.76
CA GLU A 113 -20.80 -2.87 1.04
C GLU A 113 -19.92 -4.13 1.09
N ASN A 114 -18.83 -4.15 0.33
CA ASN A 114 -17.89 -5.27 0.23
C ASN A 114 -16.64 -5.06 1.10
N ARG A 115 -16.55 -3.95 1.83
CA ARG A 115 -15.39 -3.60 2.65
C ARG A 115 -15.38 -4.42 3.94
N GLN A 116 -14.32 -5.20 4.12
CA GLN A 116 -14.14 -6.04 5.31
C GLN A 116 -12.74 -5.88 5.90
N GLY A 117 -12.68 -5.78 7.23
CA GLY A 117 -11.43 -5.72 7.97
C GLY A 117 -10.68 -7.05 8.01
N ARG A 118 -9.39 -7.01 8.41
CA ARG A 118 -8.50 -8.18 8.51
C ARG A 118 -8.26 -8.94 7.20
N THR A 119 -8.70 -8.39 6.06
CA THR A 119 -8.53 -8.97 4.72
C THR A 119 -7.21 -8.58 4.07
N THR A 120 -6.73 -9.41 3.14
CA THR A 120 -5.53 -9.15 2.36
C THR A 120 -5.84 -9.25 0.87
N THR A 121 -5.43 -8.25 0.10
CA THR A 121 -5.50 -8.23 -1.36
C THR A 121 -4.11 -7.97 -1.93
N ILE A 122 -3.63 -8.84 -2.81
CA ILE A 122 -2.33 -8.74 -3.47
C ILE A 122 -2.56 -8.78 -4.98
N VAL A 123 -2.22 -7.69 -5.65
CA VAL A 123 -2.38 -7.56 -7.10
C VAL A 123 -1.09 -7.07 -7.73
N GLN A 124 -0.62 -7.78 -8.74
CA GLN A 124 0.49 -7.38 -9.59
C GLN A 124 -0.04 -6.96 -10.98
N ARG A 125 0.61 -5.98 -11.60
CA ARG A 125 0.33 -5.57 -12.97
C ARG A 125 1.57 -5.67 -13.82
N ASP A 126 1.35 -5.99 -15.10
CA ASP A 126 2.33 -5.89 -16.16
C ASP A 126 1.62 -5.45 -17.45
N GLY A 127 1.83 -4.19 -17.82
CA GLY A 127 1.16 -3.57 -18.98
C GLY A 127 -0.37 -3.69 -18.93
N GLN A 128 -0.93 -4.49 -19.85
CA GLN A 128 -2.37 -4.74 -19.99
C GLN A 128 -2.91 -5.85 -19.08
N THR A 129 -2.07 -6.47 -18.25
CA THR A 129 -2.42 -7.66 -17.47
C THR A 129 -2.34 -7.36 -15.98
N PHE A 130 -3.36 -7.78 -15.24
CA PHE A 130 -3.44 -7.68 -13.79
C PHE A 130 -3.61 -9.09 -13.21
N ASN A 131 -2.70 -9.50 -12.36
CA ASN A 131 -2.74 -10.78 -11.68
C ASN A 131 -3.07 -10.57 -10.21
N ILE A 132 -4.26 -11.03 -9.80
CA ILE A 132 -4.68 -11.11 -8.41
C ILE A 132 -4.11 -12.42 -7.85
N GLU A 133 -3.14 -12.30 -6.96
CA GLU A 133 -2.49 -13.45 -6.34
C GLU A 133 -3.24 -13.92 -5.10
N ARG A 134 -3.82 -12.96 -4.39
CA ARG A 134 -4.65 -13.19 -3.22
C ARG A 134 -5.71 -12.10 -3.15
N CYS A 135 -6.95 -12.48 -2.86
CA CYS A 135 -8.00 -11.55 -2.50
C CYS A 135 -8.90 -12.25 -1.50
N ASP A 136 -8.96 -11.73 -0.28
CA ASP A 136 -9.84 -12.27 0.76
C ASP A 136 -11.27 -11.64 0.68
N LEU A 137 -11.49 -10.72 -0.26
CA LEU A 137 -12.78 -10.05 -0.53
C LEU A 137 -13.52 -10.72 -1.68
N GLN A 138 -14.85 -10.65 -1.69
CA GLN A 138 -15.69 -11.18 -2.77
C GLN A 138 -15.57 -10.37 -4.06
N GLU A 139 -15.35 -9.06 -3.94
CA GLU A 139 -15.28 -8.15 -5.08
C GLU A 139 -14.27 -7.04 -4.81
N ILE A 140 -13.50 -6.69 -5.83
CA ILE A 140 -12.63 -5.51 -5.82
C ILE A 140 -12.79 -4.73 -7.12
N ILE A 141 -12.36 -3.48 -7.10
CA ILE A 141 -12.33 -2.59 -8.26
C ILE A 141 -10.87 -2.27 -8.59
N ILE A 142 -10.49 -2.47 -9.85
CA ILE A 142 -9.21 -2.02 -10.41
C ILE A 142 -9.47 -0.69 -11.14
N ARG A 143 -8.88 0.39 -10.64
CA ARG A 143 -8.96 1.72 -11.22
C ARG A 143 -7.82 1.95 -12.22
N LEU A 144 -8.13 2.60 -13.32
CA LEU A 144 -7.27 2.68 -14.49
C LEU A 144 -7.20 4.11 -15.03
N ASN A 145 -6.03 4.48 -15.52
CA ASN A 145 -5.79 5.69 -16.31
C ASN A 145 -4.78 5.37 -17.42
N ASP A 146 -4.60 6.31 -18.35
CA ASP A 146 -3.73 6.13 -19.51
C ASP A 146 -2.24 6.02 -19.15
N ASP A 147 -1.83 6.48 -17.97
CA ASP A 147 -0.45 6.29 -17.46
C ASP A 147 -0.21 4.86 -16.95
N LEU A 148 -1.26 4.19 -16.50
CA LEU A 148 -1.17 2.84 -15.94
C LEU A 148 -1.19 1.77 -17.03
N CYS A 149 -2.06 1.91 -18.04
CA CYS A 149 -2.12 1.04 -19.22
C CYS A 149 -2.85 1.70 -20.42
N ASN A 150 -2.77 1.09 -21.61
CA ASN A 150 -3.45 1.59 -22.80
C ASN A 150 -4.92 1.16 -22.81
N LEU A 151 -5.81 2.09 -22.47
CA LEU A 151 -7.25 1.81 -22.35
C LEU A 151 -7.94 1.57 -23.71
N ASN A 152 -7.25 1.77 -24.84
CA ASN A 152 -7.77 1.46 -26.17
C ASN A 152 -7.57 -0.01 -26.55
N LYS A 153 -6.79 -0.76 -25.77
CA LYS A 153 -6.53 -2.20 -25.93
C LYS A 153 -7.29 -3.01 -24.87
N PRO A 154 -7.61 -4.29 -25.15
CA PRO A 154 -8.15 -5.17 -24.14
C PRO A 154 -7.22 -5.28 -22.93
N ILE A 155 -7.82 -5.35 -21.75
CA ILE A 155 -7.18 -5.58 -20.46
C ILE A 155 -7.55 -6.99 -20.01
N THR A 156 -6.59 -7.68 -19.39
CA THR A 156 -6.78 -9.02 -18.83
C THR A 156 -6.63 -8.95 -17.31
N VAL A 157 -7.57 -9.54 -16.58
CA VAL A 157 -7.42 -9.79 -15.14
C VAL A 157 -7.45 -11.29 -14.91
N SER A 158 -6.46 -11.80 -14.19
CA SER A 158 -6.39 -13.18 -13.74
C SER A 158 -6.44 -13.28 -12.22
N TYR A 159 -7.01 -14.37 -11.72
CA TYR A 159 -6.93 -14.75 -10.32
C TYR A 159 -6.40 -16.18 -10.23
N GLN A 160 -5.29 -16.36 -9.50
CA GLN A 160 -4.63 -17.66 -9.34
C GLN A 160 -4.41 -18.39 -10.68
N GLY A 161 -3.95 -17.66 -11.70
CA GLY A 161 -3.68 -18.19 -13.04
C GLY A 161 -4.89 -18.31 -13.97
N HIS A 162 -6.11 -18.13 -13.47
CA HIS A 162 -7.33 -18.22 -14.29
C HIS A 162 -7.78 -16.84 -14.75
N ASN A 163 -8.09 -16.70 -16.04
CA ASN A 163 -8.65 -15.45 -16.57
C ASN A 163 -10.09 -15.27 -16.04
N ILE A 164 -10.33 -14.18 -15.34
CA ILE A 164 -11.64 -13.83 -14.78
C ILE A 164 -12.24 -12.57 -15.41
N PHE A 165 -11.44 -11.82 -16.17
CA PHE A 165 -11.89 -10.71 -17.01
C PHE A 165 -10.98 -10.57 -18.23
N ARG A 166 -11.60 -10.35 -19.39
CA ARG A 166 -10.92 -9.87 -20.59
C ARG A 166 -11.82 -8.96 -21.39
N GLY A 167 -11.45 -7.69 -21.53
CA GLY A 167 -12.30 -6.73 -22.23
C GLY A 167 -11.65 -5.37 -22.41
N LYS A 168 -12.27 -4.52 -23.24
CA LYS A 168 -11.94 -3.10 -23.28
C LYS A 168 -12.72 -2.37 -22.18
N VAL A 169 -12.15 -1.28 -21.69
CA VAL A 169 -12.81 -0.40 -20.72
C VAL A 169 -13.14 0.94 -21.37
N THR A 170 -14.18 1.60 -20.88
CA THR A 170 -14.59 2.92 -21.35
C THR A 170 -14.18 3.97 -20.35
N ARG A 171 -13.64 5.08 -20.84
CA ARG A 171 -13.31 6.24 -19.99
C ARG A 171 -14.60 6.94 -19.55
N SER A 172 -14.62 7.41 -18.31
CA SER A 172 -15.75 8.10 -17.68
C SER A 172 -15.27 9.41 -17.07
N SER A 173 -15.84 10.53 -17.53
CA SER A 173 -15.60 11.84 -16.94
C SER A 173 -16.13 11.95 -15.51
N GLU A 174 -17.19 11.19 -15.20
CA GLU A 174 -17.74 11.13 -13.84
C GLU A 174 -16.77 10.44 -12.88
N LEU A 175 -16.09 9.38 -13.33
CA LEU A 175 -15.08 8.70 -12.51
C LEU A 175 -13.84 9.59 -12.28
N ILE A 176 -13.45 10.38 -13.28
CA ILE A 176 -12.41 11.41 -13.13
C ILE A 176 -12.80 12.38 -12.01
N ARG A 177 -14.02 12.93 -12.08
CA ARG A 177 -14.55 13.84 -11.06
C ARG A 177 -14.57 13.18 -9.67
N GLN A 178 -15.07 11.95 -9.57
CA GLN A 178 -15.14 11.20 -8.32
C GLN A 178 -13.76 10.99 -7.71
N THR A 179 -12.77 10.54 -8.48
CA THR A 179 -11.43 10.23 -7.96
C THR A 179 -10.62 11.47 -7.59
N ILE A 180 -10.87 12.60 -8.26
CA ILE A 180 -10.36 13.91 -7.86
C ILE A 180 -10.97 14.33 -6.51
N LEU A 181 -12.29 14.26 -6.35
CA LEU A 181 -12.96 14.66 -5.09
C LEU A 181 -12.56 13.77 -3.91
N GLU A 182 -12.30 12.48 -4.16
CA GLU A 182 -11.93 11.53 -3.11
C GLU A 182 -10.53 11.79 -2.52
N ARG A 183 -9.54 12.21 -3.33
CA ARG A 183 -8.14 12.30 -2.88
C ARG A 183 -7.42 13.61 -3.22
N GLY A 184 -7.87 14.35 -4.24
CA GLY A 184 -7.25 15.59 -4.70
C GLY A 184 -5.84 15.44 -5.30
N ASP A 185 -5.34 14.21 -5.45
CA ASP A 185 -4.01 13.92 -5.98
C ASP A 185 -4.09 13.72 -7.49
N TYR A 186 -3.60 14.70 -8.26
CA TYR A 186 -3.62 14.68 -9.73
C TYR A 186 -2.88 13.47 -10.32
N THR A 187 -1.89 12.92 -9.62
CA THR A 187 -1.13 11.73 -10.06
C THR A 187 -1.86 10.42 -9.77
N SER A 188 -3.02 10.48 -9.13
CA SER A 188 -3.86 9.33 -8.78
C SER A 188 -5.32 9.59 -9.18
N VAL A 189 -5.51 10.23 -10.33
CA VAL A 189 -6.82 10.39 -10.99
C VAL A 189 -7.03 9.22 -11.93
N PHE A 190 -8.22 8.62 -11.88
CA PHE A 190 -8.57 7.47 -12.71
C PHE A 190 -9.78 7.77 -13.58
N SER A 191 -9.75 7.22 -14.79
CA SER A 191 -10.75 7.47 -15.81
C SER A 191 -11.53 6.22 -16.19
N ALA A 192 -11.11 5.02 -15.79
CA ALA A 192 -11.84 3.79 -16.02
C ALA A 192 -11.74 2.84 -14.82
N GLU A 193 -12.68 1.92 -14.71
CA GLU A 193 -12.73 0.90 -13.67
C GLU A 193 -13.05 -0.47 -14.26
N ILE A 194 -12.52 -1.51 -13.62
CA ILE A 194 -12.94 -2.89 -13.82
C ILE A 194 -13.39 -3.41 -12.46
N THR A 195 -14.67 -3.73 -12.33
CA THR A 195 -15.18 -4.47 -11.18
C THR A 195 -14.93 -5.96 -11.40
N VAL A 196 -14.32 -6.61 -10.41
CA VAL A 196 -13.88 -7.99 -10.49
C VAL A 196 -14.46 -8.77 -9.32
N THR A 197 -15.33 -9.74 -9.61
CA THR A 197 -15.82 -10.70 -8.63
C THR A 197 -14.82 -11.86 -8.51
N ILE A 198 -14.41 -12.17 -7.28
CA ILE A 198 -13.49 -13.26 -6.99
C ILE A 198 -14.27 -14.57 -6.93
N PRO A 199 -13.90 -15.58 -7.74
CA PRO A 199 -14.53 -16.89 -7.67
C PRO A 199 -14.42 -17.47 -6.26
N SER A 200 -15.52 -18.02 -5.76
CA SER A 200 -15.52 -18.80 -4.51
C SER A 200 -14.50 -19.93 -4.61
N LYS A 201 -13.85 -20.23 -3.48
CA LYS A 201 -13.01 -21.43 -3.36
C LYS A 201 -13.83 -22.70 -3.50
#